data_AF-A0A3D0N4K7-F1
#
_entry.id   AF-A0A3D0N4K7-F1
#
_cell.length_a   1.000
_cell.length_b   1.000
_cell.length_c   1.000
_cell.angle_alpha   90.00
_cell.angle_beta   90.00
_cell.angle_gamma   90.00
#
_symmetry.space_group_name_H-M   'P 1'
#
loop_
_entity.id
_entity.type
_entity.pdbx_description
1 polymer ?
#
loop_
_entity_poly.entity_id
_entity_poly.type
_entity_poly.pdbx_seq_one_letter_code
_entity_poly.pdbx_strand_id
1 'polypeptide(L)'
;MEIVGETPVAVLHAVYALLETLGCRWLHPRDGGEIVPRIPQVELPLGEHCARPAMAHRELTNLYAIDREYPLHIDWMAKNRLNRFMAFLNVHGSLEAFETFIEPELAARGMAATLGHHSFRFLLPPEEHFAEHPEWYALIGGERRPAAQLCTSNAEVVEAVAGRIAALFDAHPTVETFGLWPNDGYGWCECAECAKLEPQTPSRFSPQHPRRTDSYLRFVNAVAEIIARTHPDRRLSALAYVNYADAPETVRPAANVAVCFAPFLRCLKHPLQPEVECERMNVAYAREFERWREATAADLYLFSYLSQIHTLSLPYPIHEMLRENWRWLADAGCDGFTMEFVPEEWGAFGANLELIARLAWEPETDVPAWLAERDEAVYGPAAAQIGEYRRRLAEVLVEGGPCTGHYDLTWARRADERTLRAAMEALGRARVLAATGEKRHWQATEQAWVGLGL
;
A
#
# COMPACT_ATOMS: atom_id res chain seq x y z
N MET A 1 -36.55 1.52 0.81
CA MET A 1 -35.11 1.73 1.04
C MET A 1 -34.51 2.13 -0.28
N GLU A 2 -33.78 3.24 -0.28
CA GLU A 2 -33.04 3.72 -1.44
C GLU A 2 -31.56 3.78 -1.04
N ILE A 3 -30.67 3.41 -1.96
CA ILE A 3 -29.22 3.51 -1.78
C ILE A 3 -28.71 4.33 -2.95
N VAL A 4 -28.06 5.45 -2.65
CA VAL A 4 -27.56 6.40 -3.64
C VAL A 4 -26.08 6.64 -3.38
N GLY A 5 -25.30 6.80 -4.44
CA GLY A 5 -23.89 7.16 -4.38
C GLY A 5 -23.53 8.06 -5.55
N GLU A 6 -22.50 8.89 -5.38
CA GLU A 6 -22.01 9.79 -6.44
C GLU A 6 -21.40 9.03 -7.63
N THR A 7 -21.01 7.77 -7.42
CA THR A 7 -20.43 6.87 -8.42
C THR A 7 -20.96 5.44 -8.24
N PRO A 8 -20.83 4.56 -9.26
CA PRO A 8 -21.19 3.16 -9.13
C PRO A 8 -20.48 2.45 -7.97
N VAL A 9 -19.19 2.74 -7.74
CA VAL A 9 -18.44 2.15 -6.63
C VAL A 9 -18.91 2.67 -5.26
N ALA A 10 -19.38 3.93 -5.17
CA ALA A 10 -19.98 4.45 -3.95
C ALA A 10 -21.29 3.72 -3.60
N VAL A 11 -22.11 3.38 -4.61
CA VAL A 11 -23.31 2.54 -4.41
C VAL A 11 -22.92 1.15 -3.91
N LEU A 12 -21.91 0.52 -4.51
CA LEU A 12 -21.40 -0.78 -4.06
C LEU A 12 -20.95 -0.73 -2.58
N HIS A 13 -20.19 0.30 -2.21
CA HIS A 13 -19.72 0.49 -0.83
C HIS A 13 -20.87 0.74 0.15
N ALA A 14 -21.91 1.49 -0.26
CA ALA A 14 -23.10 1.70 0.57
C ALA A 14 -23.90 0.41 0.78
N VAL A 15 -23.97 -0.47 -0.22
CA VAL A 15 -24.55 -1.82 -0.05
C VAL A 15 -23.75 -2.63 0.97
N TYR A 16 -22.42 -2.67 0.88
CA TYR A 16 -21.62 -3.40 1.86
C TYR A 16 -21.68 -2.80 3.26
N ALA A 17 -21.74 -1.47 3.40
CA ALA A 17 -21.97 -0.81 4.68
C ALA A 17 -23.32 -1.20 5.30
N LEU A 18 -24.39 -1.26 4.49
CA LEU A 18 -25.69 -1.77 4.95
C LEU A 18 -25.59 -3.23 5.40
N LEU A 19 -24.97 -4.10 4.60
CA LEU A 19 -24.80 -5.51 4.96
C LEU A 19 -24.00 -5.67 6.27
N GLU A 20 -22.97 -4.86 6.50
CA GLU A 20 -22.25 -4.82 7.78
C GLU A 20 -23.16 -4.46 8.96
N THR A 21 -24.07 -3.49 8.79
CA THR A 21 -25.05 -3.11 9.83
C THR A 21 -26.03 -4.25 10.15
N LEU A 22 -26.28 -5.11 9.17
CA LEU A 22 -27.10 -6.32 9.31
C LEU A 22 -26.31 -7.52 9.86
N GLY A 23 -25.04 -7.33 10.25
CA GLY A 23 -24.22 -8.35 10.87
C GLY A 23 -23.35 -9.16 9.90
N CYS A 24 -23.29 -8.80 8.61
CA CYS A 24 -22.33 -9.42 7.70
C CYS A 24 -20.90 -9.02 8.02
N ARG A 25 -19.92 -9.92 7.85
CA ARG A 25 -18.48 -9.64 8.05
C ARG A 25 -17.66 -10.29 6.93
N TRP A 26 -16.57 -9.65 6.52
CA TRP A 26 -15.73 -10.02 5.36
C TRP A 26 -14.26 -10.18 5.79
N LEU A 27 -13.98 -11.23 6.56
CA LEU A 27 -12.77 -11.37 7.38
C LEU A 27 -11.57 -11.94 6.60
N HIS A 28 -11.82 -12.72 5.55
CA HIS A 28 -10.79 -13.40 4.78
C HIS A 28 -11.23 -13.62 3.32
N PRO A 29 -10.32 -13.50 2.32
CA PRO A 29 -10.64 -13.60 0.89
C PRO A 29 -11.03 -15.00 0.42
N ARG A 30 -10.46 -16.05 1.03
CA ARG A 30 -10.82 -17.45 0.73
C ARG A 30 -12.09 -17.91 1.43
N ASP A 31 -12.66 -19.00 0.92
CA ASP A 31 -13.87 -19.67 1.44
C ASP A 31 -13.86 -19.85 2.96
N GLY A 32 -15.00 -19.57 3.59
CA GLY A 32 -15.17 -19.61 5.05
C GLY A 32 -14.72 -18.33 5.76
N GLY A 33 -14.22 -17.33 5.01
CA GLY A 33 -13.84 -16.01 5.50
C GLY A 33 -14.97 -15.02 5.71
N GLU A 34 -16.22 -15.41 5.42
CA GLU A 34 -17.38 -14.53 5.48
C GLU A 34 -18.38 -14.99 6.52
N ILE A 35 -19.00 -14.01 7.18
CA ILE A 35 -20.13 -14.23 8.07
C ILE A 35 -21.34 -13.58 7.44
N VAL A 36 -22.36 -14.39 7.13
CA VAL A 36 -23.66 -13.91 6.67
C VAL A 36 -24.72 -14.47 7.61
N PRO A 37 -25.29 -13.66 8.52
CA PRO A 37 -26.23 -14.14 9.51
C PRO A 37 -27.54 -14.56 8.86
N ARG A 38 -28.15 -15.63 9.39
CA ARG A 38 -29.51 -16.04 9.02
C ARG A 38 -30.51 -15.32 9.92
N ILE A 39 -31.05 -14.23 9.43
CA ILE A 39 -32.02 -13.40 10.17
C ILE A 39 -33.42 -13.65 9.58
N PRO A 40 -34.38 -14.22 10.34
CA PRO A 40 -35.72 -14.51 9.82
C PRO A 40 -36.49 -13.26 9.37
N GLN A 41 -36.21 -12.11 10.00
CA GLN A 41 -36.80 -10.83 9.69
C GLN A 41 -35.71 -9.75 9.78
N VAL A 42 -35.44 -9.07 8.66
CA VAL A 42 -34.45 -8.01 8.59
C VAL A 42 -35.10 -6.69 9.01
N GLU A 43 -34.57 -6.09 10.06
CA GLU A 43 -34.88 -4.71 10.44
C GLU A 43 -33.85 -3.80 9.80
N LEU A 44 -34.31 -2.87 8.96
CA LEU A 44 -33.43 -1.90 8.32
C LEU A 44 -33.23 -0.69 9.25
N PRO A 45 -32.03 -0.11 9.29
CA PRO A 45 -31.80 1.11 10.06
C PRO A 45 -32.74 2.21 9.55
N LEU A 46 -33.45 2.86 10.48
CA LEU A 46 -34.32 3.99 10.16
C LEU A 46 -33.49 5.25 9.92
N GLY A 47 -33.99 6.14 9.07
CA GLY A 47 -33.39 7.44 8.79
C GLY A 47 -32.43 7.46 7.60
N GLU A 48 -31.78 8.60 7.43
CA GLU A 48 -30.78 8.85 6.38
C GLU A 48 -29.38 8.60 6.96
N HIS A 49 -28.58 7.82 6.24
CA HIS A 49 -27.21 7.49 6.62
C HIS A 49 -26.29 7.90 5.48
N CYS A 50 -25.43 8.88 5.76
CA CYS A 50 -24.43 9.37 4.79
C CYS A 50 -23.03 9.07 5.31
N ALA A 51 -22.16 8.60 4.43
CA ALA A 51 -20.76 8.34 4.75
C ALA A 51 -19.88 8.79 3.59
N ARG A 52 -18.69 9.29 3.92
CA ARG A 52 -17.62 9.62 2.99
C ARG A 52 -16.31 9.07 3.57
N PRO A 53 -15.45 8.43 2.77
CA PRO A 53 -14.18 7.94 3.28
C PRO A 53 -13.26 9.12 3.65
N ALA A 54 -12.45 8.95 4.70
CA ALA A 54 -11.39 9.90 5.04
C ALA A 54 -10.29 9.95 3.98
N MET A 55 -10.05 8.83 3.28
CA MET A 55 -9.05 8.71 2.22
C MET A 55 -9.73 8.30 0.91
N ALA A 56 -9.59 9.09 -0.16
CA ALA A 56 -10.18 8.81 -1.46
C ALA A 56 -9.56 7.60 -2.18
N HIS A 57 -8.24 7.38 -2.04
CA HIS A 57 -7.49 6.30 -2.70
C HIS A 57 -7.22 5.15 -1.71
N ARG A 58 -7.75 3.96 -1.98
CA ARG A 58 -7.60 2.80 -1.08
C ARG A 58 -7.24 1.59 -1.91
N GLU A 59 -5.94 1.38 -2.08
CA GLU A 59 -5.37 0.48 -3.09
C GLU A 59 -4.53 -0.64 -2.45
N LEU A 60 -4.67 -1.86 -2.97
CA LEU A 60 -3.71 -2.95 -2.76
C LEU A 60 -2.87 -3.15 -4.01
N THR A 61 -1.69 -3.78 -3.87
CA THR A 61 -0.82 -4.10 -5.00
C THR A 61 -0.12 -5.44 -4.82
N ASN A 62 0.24 -6.08 -5.95
CA ASN A 62 1.12 -7.25 -5.93
C ASN A 62 2.56 -6.85 -5.59
N LEU A 63 3.32 -7.77 -5.00
CA LEU A 63 4.79 -7.72 -4.90
C LEU A 63 5.43 -8.74 -5.85
N TYR A 64 4.84 -9.93 -5.88
CA TYR A 64 5.24 -11.04 -6.74
C TYR A 64 4.29 -11.21 -7.93
N ALA A 65 4.46 -12.29 -8.70
CA ALA A 65 3.59 -12.60 -9.82
C ALA A 65 2.12 -12.64 -9.38
N ILE A 66 1.26 -12.00 -10.18
CA ILE A 66 -0.18 -12.08 -10.04
C ILE A 66 -0.61 -13.48 -10.47
N ASP A 67 -1.34 -14.18 -9.61
CA ASP A 67 -1.86 -15.50 -9.87
C ASP A 67 -3.38 -15.57 -9.66
N ARG A 68 -3.92 -16.80 -9.70
CA ARG A 68 -5.35 -17.07 -9.56
C ARG A 68 -5.95 -16.76 -8.19
N GLU A 69 -5.15 -16.42 -7.17
CA GLU A 69 -5.67 -16.04 -5.86
C GLU A 69 -6.09 -14.57 -5.82
N TYR A 70 -5.44 -13.69 -6.59
CA TYR A 70 -5.71 -12.25 -6.59
C TYR A 70 -7.18 -11.87 -6.84
N PRO A 71 -7.95 -12.53 -7.73
CA PRO A 71 -9.39 -12.29 -7.86
C PRO A 71 -10.15 -12.33 -6.52
N LEU A 72 -9.80 -13.25 -5.62
CA LEU A 72 -10.41 -13.36 -4.29
C LEU A 72 -10.07 -12.15 -3.41
N HIS A 73 -8.87 -11.59 -3.57
CA HIS A 73 -8.47 -10.36 -2.87
C HIS A 73 -9.17 -9.13 -3.45
N ILE A 74 -9.38 -9.04 -4.78
CA ILE A 74 -10.18 -7.96 -5.39
C ILE A 74 -11.62 -7.97 -4.87
N ASP A 75 -12.20 -9.16 -4.72
CA ASP A 75 -13.52 -9.32 -4.13
C ASP A 75 -13.58 -8.86 -2.67
N TRP A 76 -12.60 -9.31 -1.85
CA TRP A 76 -12.46 -8.87 -0.47
C TRP A 76 -12.26 -7.35 -0.35
N MET A 77 -11.49 -6.74 -1.27
CA MET A 77 -11.25 -5.30 -1.32
C MET A 77 -12.55 -4.53 -1.49
N ALA A 78 -13.41 -4.92 -2.43
CA ALA A 78 -14.70 -4.26 -2.63
C ALA A 78 -15.61 -4.38 -1.40
N LYS A 79 -15.67 -5.58 -0.80
CA LYS A 79 -16.41 -5.87 0.43
C LYS A 79 -15.94 -5.03 1.62
N ASN A 80 -14.64 -4.77 1.71
CA ASN A 80 -14.02 -3.90 2.71
C ASN A 80 -13.86 -2.45 2.24
N ARG A 81 -14.58 -2.07 1.17
CA ARG A 81 -14.68 -0.71 0.64
C ARG A 81 -13.36 -0.06 0.20
N LEU A 82 -12.39 -0.86 -0.22
CA LEU A 82 -11.28 -0.44 -1.08
C LEU A 82 -11.80 -0.23 -2.52
N ASN A 83 -11.07 0.53 -3.33
CA ASN A 83 -11.58 0.97 -4.64
C ASN A 83 -10.61 0.87 -5.81
N ARG A 84 -9.38 0.39 -5.57
CA ARG A 84 -8.35 0.41 -6.60
C ARG A 84 -7.36 -0.74 -6.42
N PHE A 85 -6.75 -1.22 -7.50
CA PHE A 85 -5.60 -2.13 -7.45
C PHE A 85 -4.48 -1.66 -8.38
N MET A 86 -3.23 -1.77 -7.92
CA MET A 86 -2.04 -1.49 -8.72
C MET A 86 -1.37 -2.78 -9.19
N ALA A 87 -0.98 -2.83 -10.47
CA ALA A 87 -0.16 -3.91 -11.02
C ALA A 87 1.28 -3.44 -11.25
N PHE A 88 2.23 -4.21 -10.74
CA PHE A 88 3.67 -3.97 -10.86
C PHE A 88 4.22 -4.44 -12.20
N LEU A 89 4.47 -3.51 -13.11
CA LEU A 89 4.96 -3.81 -14.45
C LEU A 89 6.45 -4.18 -14.51
N ASN A 90 7.21 -3.94 -13.43
CA ASN A 90 8.57 -4.46 -13.28
C ASN A 90 8.60 -5.97 -12.93
N VAL A 91 7.46 -6.57 -12.57
CA VAL A 91 7.33 -8.02 -12.40
C VAL A 91 7.05 -8.65 -13.76
N HIS A 92 7.88 -9.63 -14.14
CA HIS A 92 7.75 -10.30 -15.43
C HIS A 92 6.38 -10.97 -15.59
N GLY A 93 5.73 -10.76 -16.74
CA GLY A 93 4.39 -11.30 -17.04
C GLY A 93 3.23 -10.63 -16.32
N SER A 94 3.47 -9.55 -15.58
CA SER A 94 2.43 -8.93 -14.74
C SER A 94 1.35 -8.19 -15.54
N LEU A 95 1.65 -7.70 -16.74
CA LEU A 95 0.63 -7.05 -17.58
C LEU A 95 -0.37 -8.08 -18.09
N GLU A 96 0.12 -9.20 -18.64
CA GLU A 96 -0.72 -10.28 -19.14
C GLU A 96 -1.53 -10.93 -18.00
N ALA A 97 -0.94 -11.06 -16.81
CA ALA A 97 -1.64 -11.53 -15.63
C ALA A 97 -2.69 -10.53 -15.13
N PHE A 98 -2.41 -9.23 -15.20
CA PHE A 98 -3.38 -8.17 -14.88
C PHE A 98 -4.60 -8.24 -15.82
N GLU A 99 -4.37 -8.32 -17.13
CA GLU A 99 -5.42 -8.48 -18.15
C GLU A 99 -6.29 -9.71 -17.90
N THR A 100 -5.67 -10.81 -17.49
CA THR A 100 -6.34 -12.09 -17.31
C THR A 100 -7.12 -12.18 -15.99
N PHE A 101 -6.52 -11.73 -14.89
CA PHE A 101 -7.01 -12.01 -13.54
C PHE A 101 -7.56 -10.78 -12.80
N ILE A 102 -7.15 -9.56 -13.16
CA ILE A 102 -7.43 -8.37 -12.33
C ILE A 102 -8.40 -7.43 -13.01
N GLU A 103 -8.12 -7.01 -14.25
CA GLU A 103 -8.93 -6.02 -14.97
C GLU A 103 -10.42 -6.43 -15.04
N PRO A 104 -10.79 -7.69 -15.35
CA PRO A 104 -12.18 -8.11 -15.35
C PRO A 104 -12.86 -7.98 -13.98
N GLU A 105 -12.15 -8.29 -12.90
CA GLU A 105 -12.68 -8.24 -11.53
C GLU A 105 -12.87 -6.80 -11.04
N LEU A 106 -11.98 -5.89 -11.43
CA LEU A 106 -12.12 -4.46 -11.17
C LEU A 106 -13.28 -3.86 -11.95
N ALA A 107 -13.36 -4.15 -13.26
CA ALA A 107 -14.43 -3.67 -14.13
C ALA A 107 -15.81 -4.12 -13.63
N ALA A 108 -15.94 -5.38 -13.21
CA ALA A 108 -17.19 -5.93 -12.66
C ALA A 108 -17.67 -5.20 -11.38
N ARG A 109 -16.77 -4.53 -10.67
CA ARG A 109 -17.05 -3.81 -9.40
C ARG A 109 -17.00 -2.29 -9.54
N GLY A 110 -16.76 -1.78 -10.76
CA GLY A 110 -16.55 -0.36 -11.00
C GLY A 110 -15.34 0.22 -10.25
N MET A 111 -14.35 -0.62 -9.94
CA MET A 111 -13.11 -0.22 -9.29
C MET A 111 -12.08 0.18 -10.34
N ALA A 112 -11.16 1.07 -9.95
CA ALA A 112 -10.13 1.59 -10.85
C ALA A 112 -8.84 0.76 -10.77
N ALA A 113 -8.02 0.85 -11.82
CA ALA A 113 -6.69 0.27 -11.84
C ALA A 113 -5.59 1.35 -11.87
N THR A 114 -4.42 0.97 -11.38
CA THR A 114 -3.15 1.65 -11.60
C THR A 114 -2.18 0.68 -12.26
N LEU A 115 -1.49 1.10 -13.30
CA LEU A 115 -0.34 0.36 -13.84
C LEU A 115 0.95 1.13 -13.52
N GLY A 116 2.07 0.46 -13.28
CA GLY A 116 3.34 1.15 -13.07
C GLY A 116 4.29 0.36 -12.19
N HIS A 117 4.85 1.04 -11.18
CA HIS A 117 5.87 0.52 -10.25
C HIS A 117 7.23 0.26 -10.92
N HIS A 118 8.22 1.07 -10.57
CA HIS A 118 9.59 0.99 -11.08
C HIS A 118 9.68 0.66 -12.58
N SER A 119 8.90 1.41 -13.38
CA SER A 119 8.45 1.00 -14.71
C SER A 119 9.31 1.51 -15.86
N PHE A 120 10.40 2.23 -15.60
CA PHE A 120 11.29 2.76 -16.64
C PHE A 120 11.82 1.65 -17.56
N ARG A 121 12.28 0.53 -16.99
CA ARG A 121 12.72 -0.63 -17.77
C ARG A 121 11.58 -1.27 -18.57
N PHE A 122 10.39 -1.36 -18.01
CA PHE A 122 9.22 -1.90 -18.72
C PHE A 122 8.86 -1.01 -19.92
N LEU A 123 8.89 0.30 -19.73
CA LEU A 123 8.56 1.26 -20.77
C LEU A 123 9.60 1.25 -21.88
N LEU A 124 10.90 1.34 -21.55
CA LEU A 124 11.97 1.32 -22.53
C LEU A 124 12.97 0.19 -22.18
N PRO A 125 12.69 -1.06 -22.59
CA PRO A 125 13.56 -2.19 -22.31
C PRO A 125 14.94 -2.02 -22.97
N PRO A 126 16.06 -2.10 -22.22
CA PRO A 126 17.40 -1.97 -22.79
C PRO A 126 17.70 -2.98 -23.90
N GLU A 127 17.19 -4.19 -23.77
CA GLU A 127 17.28 -5.26 -24.76
C GLU A 127 16.66 -4.90 -26.12
N GLU A 128 15.70 -3.97 -26.15
CA GLU A 128 15.07 -3.49 -27.38
C GLU A 128 15.71 -2.21 -27.90
N HIS A 129 16.02 -1.23 -27.03
CA HIS A 129 16.33 0.13 -27.48
C HIS A 129 17.81 0.54 -27.29
N PHE A 130 18.59 -0.12 -26.42
CA PHE A 130 19.93 0.39 -26.07
C PHE A 130 20.94 0.38 -27.23
N ALA A 131 20.82 -0.59 -28.15
CA ALA A 131 21.74 -0.72 -29.28
C ALA A 131 21.62 0.45 -30.27
N GLU A 132 20.39 0.95 -30.47
CA GLU A 132 20.07 2.03 -31.41
C GLU A 132 20.07 3.41 -30.72
N HIS A 133 19.65 3.43 -29.45
CA HIS A 133 19.46 4.64 -28.64
C HIS A 133 20.21 4.60 -27.30
N PRO A 134 21.55 4.44 -27.27
CA PRO A 134 22.31 4.40 -26.03
C PRO A 134 22.17 5.69 -25.20
N GLU A 135 21.88 6.83 -25.83
CA GLU A 135 21.64 8.13 -25.21
C GLU A 135 20.34 8.23 -24.41
N TRP A 136 19.39 7.30 -24.60
CA TRP A 136 18.18 7.21 -23.79
C TRP A 136 18.46 6.76 -22.35
N TYR A 137 19.62 6.16 -22.10
CA TYR A 137 19.99 5.58 -20.82
C TYR A 137 21.01 6.44 -20.08
N ALA A 138 21.06 6.33 -18.75
CA ALA A 138 21.91 7.18 -17.93
C ALA A 138 23.39 7.10 -18.32
N LEU A 139 24.03 8.26 -18.48
CA LEU A 139 25.48 8.38 -18.49
C LEU A 139 25.98 8.38 -17.05
N ILE A 140 26.85 7.44 -16.68
CA ILE A 140 27.42 7.35 -15.33
C ILE A 140 28.92 7.06 -15.46
N GLY A 141 29.75 7.93 -14.91
CA GLY A 141 31.21 7.79 -15.00
C GLY A 141 31.72 7.77 -16.44
N GLY A 142 31.06 8.51 -17.35
CA GLY A 142 31.43 8.60 -18.76
C GLY A 142 30.90 7.47 -19.66
N GLU A 143 30.17 6.49 -19.12
CA GLU A 143 29.62 5.36 -19.89
C GLU A 143 28.09 5.31 -19.78
N ARG A 144 27.42 4.96 -20.89
CA ARG A 144 25.96 4.74 -20.89
C ARG A 144 25.64 3.39 -20.24
N ARG A 145 24.77 3.40 -19.23
CA ARG A 145 24.44 2.23 -18.41
C ARG A 145 23.01 1.76 -18.71
N PRO A 146 22.82 0.67 -19.47
CA PRO A 146 21.48 0.16 -19.80
C PRO A 146 20.68 -0.30 -18.58
N ALA A 147 21.36 -0.76 -17.53
CA ALA A 147 20.72 -1.24 -16.30
C ALA A 147 20.39 -0.12 -15.29
N ALA A 148 20.69 1.14 -15.60
CA ALA A 148 20.48 2.28 -14.70
C ALA A 148 19.14 2.99 -14.97
N GLN A 149 18.99 4.25 -14.55
CA GLN A 149 17.82 5.06 -14.89
C GLN A 149 17.86 5.50 -16.36
N LEU A 150 16.72 5.98 -16.86
CA LEU A 150 16.65 6.68 -18.13
C LEU A 150 17.28 8.08 -18.03
N CYS A 151 17.71 8.61 -19.17
CA CYS A 151 18.18 9.98 -19.31
C CYS A 151 16.98 10.92 -19.37
N THR A 152 16.50 11.38 -18.20
CA THR A 152 15.27 12.18 -18.06
C THR A 152 15.30 13.56 -18.72
N SER A 153 16.47 14.05 -19.16
CA SER A 153 16.59 15.28 -19.95
C SER A 153 16.46 15.06 -21.47
N ASN A 154 16.33 13.82 -21.94
CA ASN A 154 16.26 13.52 -23.36
C ASN A 154 14.81 13.62 -23.85
N ALA A 155 14.56 14.50 -24.82
CA ALA A 155 13.21 14.73 -25.36
C ALA A 155 12.63 13.49 -26.08
N GLU A 156 13.47 12.67 -26.71
CA GLU A 156 12.99 11.43 -27.36
C GLU A 156 12.48 10.41 -26.33
N VAL A 157 13.13 10.35 -25.16
CA VAL A 157 12.68 9.50 -24.04
C VAL A 157 11.32 9.97 -23.53
N VAL A 158 11.09 11.29 -23.42
CA VAL A 158 9.80 11.86 -23.01
C VAL A 158 8.70 11.44 -23.98
N GLU A 159 8.91 11.62 -25.29
CA GLU A 159 7.93 11.25 -26.32
C GLU A 159 7.69 9.73 -26.38
N ALA A 160 8.74 8.92 -26.32
CA ALA A 160 8.63 7.46 -26.38
C ALA A 160 7.88 6.90 -25.15
N VAL A 161 8.16 7.42 -23.96
CA VAL A 161 7.45 7.05 -22.73
C VAL A 161 5.99 7.49 -22.78
N ALA A 162 5.71 8.72 -23.23
CA ALA A 162 4.34 9.20 -23.38
C ALA A 162 3.53 8.33 -24.36
N GLY A 163 4.11 7.99 -25.51
CA GLY A 163 3.46 7.12 -26.50
C GLY A 163 3.10 5.74 -25.95
N ARG A 164 4.00 5.13 -25.15
CA ARG A 164 3.74 3.81 -24.54
C ARG A 164 2.68 3.87 -23.44
N ILE A 165 2.70 4.91 -22.61
CA ILE A 165 1.67 5.10 -21.57
C ILE A 165 0.30 5.37 -22.21
N ALA A 166 0.24 6.19 -23.27
CA ALA A 166 -0.99 6.44 -24.02
C ALA A 166 -1.58 5.13 -24.59
N ALA A 167 -0.74 4.28 -25.19
CA ALA A 167 -1.17 2.98 -25.69
C ALA A 167 -1.74 2.06 -24.59
N LEU A 168 -1.17 2.10 -23.37
CA LEU A 168 -1.72 1.36 -22.23
C LEU A 168 -3.08 1.90 -21.79
N PHE A 169 -3.26 3.22 -21.76
CA PHE A 169 -4.57 3.81 -21.45
C PHE A 169 -5.63 3.47 -22.51
N ASP A 170 -5.24 3.39 -23.79
CA ASP A 170 -6.13 2.96 -24.87
C ASP A 170 -6.54 1.49 -24.76
N ALA A 171 -5.60 0.62 -24.35
CA ALA A 171 -5.82 -0.81 -24.21
C ALA A 171 -6.61 -1.20 -22.95
N HIS A 172 -6.44 -0.46 -21.84
CA HIS A 172 -6.98 -0.80 -20.53
C HIS A 172 -7.85 0.33 -19.96
N PRO A 173 -9.15 0.38 -20.29
CA PRO A 173 -10.02 1.50 -19.90
C PRO A 173 -10.26 1.58 -18.39
N THR A 174 -10.00 0.52 -17.62
CA THR A 174 -10.06 0.54 -16.14
C THR A 174 -8.88 1.30 -15.51
N VAL A 175 -7.80 1.51 -16.26
CA VAL A 175 -6.58 2.16 -15.78
C VAL A 175 -6.75 3.67 -15.84
N GLU A 176 -6.89 4.29 -14.67
CA GLU A 176 -7.04 5.75 -14.55
C GLU A 176 -5.72 6.46 -14.26
N THR A 177 -4.74 5.73 -13.73
CA THR A 177 -3.45 6.27 -13.30
C THR A 177 -2.30 5.38 -13.78
N PHE A 178 -1.23 6.00 -14.26
CA PHE A 178 0.04 5.33 -14.53
C PHE A 178 1.13 5.82 -13.56
N GLY A 179 1.69 4.91 -12.75
CA GLY A 179 2.85 5.17 -11.90
C GLY A 179 4.13 5.22 -12.73
N LEU A 180 4.52 6.44 -13.16
CA LEU A 180 5.75 6.68 -13.92
C LEU A 180 6.95 6.75 -12.97
N TRP A 181 7.25 5.63 -12.31
CA TRP A 181 8.26 5.56 -11.25
C TRP A 181 9.61 5.16 -11.82
N PRO A 182 10.72 5.78 -11.38
CA PRO A 182 12.07 5.38 -11.79
C PRO A 182 12.33 3.91 -11.45
N ASN A 183 13.28 3.25 -12.11
CA ASN A 183 13.73 1.91 -11.70
C ASN A 183 14.12 1.94 -10.19
N ASP A 184 13.96 0.81 -9.49
CA ASP A 184 14.21 0.78 -8.04
C ASP A 184 15.66 1.19 -7.71
N GLY A 185 15.80 1.99 -6.65
CA GLY A 185 17.08 2.51 -6.17
C GLY A 185 17.57 3.78 -6.90
N TYR A 186 18.82 3.72 -7.39
CA TYR A 186 19.63 4.88 -7.79
C TYR A 186 20.02 4.83 -9.28
N GLY A 187 21.18 5.38 -9.66
CA GLY A 187 21.70 5.29 -11.03
C GLY A 187 21.20 6.38 -11.98
N TRP A 188 21.06 7.61 -11.48
CA TRP A 188 20.60 8.76 -12.25
C TRP A 188 21.66 9.24 -13.25
N CYS A 189 21.20 9.76 -14.40
CA CYS A 189 22.06 10.26 -15.46
C CYS A 189 22.89 11.48 -15.03
N GLU A 190 24.19 11.45 -15.31
CA GLU A 190 25.19 12.48 -15.01
C GLU A 190 25.57 13.32 -16.25
N CYS A 191 24.80 13.22 -17.34
CA CYS A 191 25.07 13.99 -18.55
C CYS A 191 24.94 15.50 -18.28
N ALA A 192 25.57 16.31 -19.14
CA ALA A 192 25.62 17.76 -18.96
C ALA A 192 24.22 18.41 -18.89
N GLU A 193 23.22 17.85 -19.56
CA GLU A 193 21.85 18.38 -19.51
C GLU A 193 21.14 18.00 -18.20
N CYS A 194 21.21 16.73 -17.76
CA CYS A 194 20.67 16.32 -16.46
C CYS A 194 21.32 17.08 -15.29
N ALA A 195 22.63 17.32 -15.36
CA ALA A 195 23.36 18.03 -14.31
C ALA A 195 22.90 19.50 -14.12
N LYS A 196 22.27 20.11 -15.13
CA LYS A 196 21.72 21.47 -15.07
C LYS A 196 20.30 21.53 -14.49
N LEU A 197 19.59 20.39 -14.42
CA LEU A 197 18.17 20.38 -14.04
C LEU A 197 17.93 20.63 -12.55
N GLU A 198 18.91 20.30 -11.71
CA GLU A 198 18.87 20.60 -10.28
C GLU A 198 20.29 20.67 -9.65
N PRO A 199 20.45 21.38 -8.52
CA PRO A 199 21.69 21.38 -7.75
C PRO A 199 22.07 19.97 -7.27
N GLN A 200 23.37 19.65 -7.32
CA GLN A 200 23.91 18.35 -6.89
C GLN A 200 24.09 18.25 -5.35
N THR A 201 23.09 18.71 -4.60
CA THR A 201 23.09 18.68 -3.13
C THR A 201 22.69 17.29 -2.60
N PRO A 202 23.28 16.80 -1.51
CA PRO A 202 22.86 15.53 -0.89
C PRO A 202 21.36 15.49 -0.55
N SER A 203 20.73 14.33 -0.71
CA SER A 203 19.36 14.08 -0.23
C SER A 203 19.31 14.00 1.30
N ARG A 204 18.20 14.47 1.90
CA ARG A 204 17.97 14.29 3.35
C ARG A 204 17.71 12.85 3.75
N PHE A 205 17.18 12.04 2.83
CA PHE A 205 16.82 10.63 3.07
C PHE A 205 17.86 9.64 2.55
N SER A 206 18.75 10.10 1.68
CA SER A 206 19.88 9.30 1.18
C SER A 206 21.13 10.18 1.00
N PRO A 207 21.80 10.60 2.09
CA PRO A 207 22.89 11.59 2.04
C PRO A 207 24.11 11.19 1.20
N GLN A 208 24.24 9.91 0.86
CA GLN A 208 25.28 9.38 -0.02
C GLN A 208 25.01 9.70 -1.50
N HIS A 209 23.80 10.17 -1.82
CA HIS A 209 23.36 10.45 -3.18
C HIS A 209 22.86 11.90 -3.28
N PRO A 210 23.11 12.59 -4.39
CA PRO A 210 22.45 13.86 -4.66
C PRO A 210 20.94 13.69 -4.74
N ARG A 211 20.19 14.71 -4.34
CA ARG A 211 18.75 14.77 -4.53
C ARG A 211 18.38 14.76 -6.02
N ARG A 212 17.26 14.13 -6.36
CA ARG A 212 16.82 13.92 -7.75
C ARG A 212 15.37 14.33 -8.06
N THR A 213 14.67 14.88 -7.07
CA THR A 213 13.24 15.17 -7.17
C THR A 213 12.90 16.17 -8.27
N ASP A 214 13.67 17.25 -8.41
CA ASP A 214 13.31 18.31 -9.35
C ASP A 214 13.53 17.85 -10.79
N SER A 215 14.67 17.19 -11.06
CA SER A 215 14.95 16.58 -12.36
C SER A 215 13.89 15.55 -12.75
N TYR A 216 13.47 14.72 -11.78
CA TYR A 216 12.45 13.70 -11.99
C TYR A 216 11.07 14.30 -12.27
N LEU A 217 10.61 15.28 -11.47
CA LEU A 217 9.31 15.90 -11.68
C LEU A 217 9.24 16.68 -13.00
N ARG A 218 10.33 17.30 -13.46
CA ARG A 218 10.36 17.93 -14.80
C ARG A 218 10.06 16.92 -15.90
N PHE A 219 10.62 15.72 -15.79
CA PHE A 219 10.36 14.62 -16.72
C PHE A 219 8.91 14.13 -16.63
N VAL A 220 8.42 13.84 -15.42
CA VAL A 220 7.02 13.39 -15.23
C VAL A 220 6.03 14.44 -15.75
N ASN A 221 6.24 15.72 -15.45
CA ASN A 221 5.38 16.80 -15.93
C ASN A 221 5.39 16.91 -17.47
N ALA A 222 6.55 16.74 -18.11
CA ALA A 222 6.64 16.79 -19.57
C ALA A 222 5.86 15.64 -20.23
N VAL A 223 5.96 14.43 -19.67
CA VAL A 223 5.14 13.28 -20.11
C VAL A 223 3.66 13.55 -19.85
N ALA A 224 3.31 14.06 -18.67
CA ALA A 224 1.94 14.35 -18.28
C ALA A 224 1.26 15.39 -19.19
N GLU A 225 2.03 16.38 -19.68
CA GLU A 225 1.55 17.37 -20.64
C GLU A 225 1.19 16.74 -21.98
N ILE A 226 2.01 15.79 -22.47
CA ILE A 226 1.73 15.08 -23.73
C ILE A 226 0.49 14.20 -23.57
N ILE A 227 0.43 13.41 -22.49
CA ILE A 227 -0.71 12.53 -22.19
C ILE A 227 -2.02 13.33 -22.10
N ALA A 228 -2.01 14.51 -21.47
CA ALA A 228 -3.21 15.34 -21.32
C ALA A 228 -3.81 15.81 -22.66
N ARG A 229 -3.06 15.77 -23.78
CA ARG A 229 -3.56 16.15 -25.10
C ARG A 229 -4.56 15.13 -25.67
N THR A 230 -4.42 13.86 -25.29
CA THR A 230 -5.26 12.75 -25.80
C THR A 230 -6.06 12.05 -24.71
N HIS A 231 -5.57 12.07 -23.47
CA HIS A 231 -6.16 11.41 -22.30
C HIS A 231 -6.29 12.40 -21.12
N PRO A 232 -7.08 13.48 -21.27
CA PRO A 232 -7.18 14.55 -20.26
C PRO A 232 -7.81 14.10 -18.93
N ASP A 233 -8.49 12.96 -18.92
CA ASP A 233 -9.12 12.33 -17.76
C ASP A 233 -8.21 11.29 -17.08
N ARG A 234 -6.99 11.08 -17.58
CA ARG A 234 -5.99 10.18 -17.00
C ARG A 234 -4.93 10.95 -16.22
N ARG A 235 -4.33 10.25 -15.25
CA ARG A 235 -3.32 10.82 -14.34
C ARG A 235 -2.01 10.06 -14.44
N LEU A 236 -0.91 10.74 -14.12
CA LEU A 236 0.35 10.09 -13.77
C LEU A 236 0.53 10.13 -12.26
N SER A 237 1.33 9.22 -11.74
CA SER A 237 1.84 9.28 -10.38
C SER A 237 3.36 9.35 -10.38
N ALA A 238 3.90 10.33 -9.65
CA ALA A 238 5.32 10.46 -9.35
C ALA A 238 5.63 9.81 -7.99
N LEU A 239 6.73 9.07 -7.89
CA LEU A 239 7.18 8.48 -6.63
C LEU A 239 8.11 9.43 -5.87
N ALA A 240 7.90 9.60 -4.57
CA ALA A 240 8.85 10.23 -3.66
C ALA A 240 9.52 9.15 -2.80
N TYR A 241 10.74 8.75 -3.18
CA TYR A 241 11.45 7.60 -2.62
C TYR A 241 12.98 7.83 -2.62
N VAL A 242 13.69 7.25 -1.65
CA VAL A 242 15.15 7.37 -1.48
C VAL A 242 15.70 8.77 -1.75
N ASN A 243 16.66 8.95 -2.67
CA ASN A 243 17.26 10.23 -3.01
C ASN A 243 16.36 11.17 -3.85
N TYR A 244 15.11 10.82 -4.08
CA TYR A 244 14.08 11.67 -4.67
C TYR A 244 12.82 11.70 -3.78
N ALA A 245 12.98 11.42 -2.48
CA ALA A 245 11.94 11.58 -1.46
C ALA A 245 11.79 13.03 -0.96
N ASP A 246 12.86 13.83 -1.07
CA ASP A 246 12.84 15.25 -0.72
C ASP A 246 11.77 15.99 -1.53
N ALA A 247 10.93 16.79 -0.89
CA ALA A 247 9.99 17.69 -1.55
C ALA A 247 10.71 18.61 -2.53
N PRO A 248 10.06 18.99 -3.64
CA PRO A 248 10.73 19.71 -4.71
C PRO A 248 10.99 21.17 -4.33
N GLU A 249 12.08 21.71 -4.84
CA GLU A 249 12.50 23.08 -4.54
C GLU A 249 12.05 24.04 -5.64
N THR A 250 12.35 23.70 -6.89
CA THR A 250 12.18 24.60 -8.06
C THR A 250 11.05 24.23 -9.00
N VAL A 251 10.45 23.05 -8.83
CA VAL A 251 9.35 22.54 -9.64
C VAL A 251 8.20 22.11 -8.73
N ARG A 252 7.00 22.03 -9.30
CA ARG A 252 5.80 21.53 -8.62
C ARG A 252 5.18 20.46 -9.52
N PRO A 253 4.55 19.41 -8.97
CA PRO A 253 3.80 18.46 -9.78
C PRO A 253 2.73 19.19 -10.62
N ALA A 254 2.53 18.75 -11.86
CA ALA A 254 1.42 19.23 -12.68
C ALA A 254 0.08 18.77 -12.10
N ALA A 255 -1.03 19.42 -12.50
CA ALA A 255 -2.35 19.16 -11.92
C ALA A 255 -2.85 17.70 -12.12
N ASN A 256 -2.39 17.02 -13.16
CA ASN A 256 -2.67 15.60 -13.44
C ASN A 256 -1.55 14.65 -12.98
N VAL A 257 -0.64 15.12 -12.10
CA VAL A 257 0.44 14.33 -11.52
C VAL A 257 0.22 14.19 -10.01
N ALA A 258 -0.28 13.03 -9.61
CA ALA A 258 -0.34 12.64 -8.21
C ALA A 258 1.08 12.33 -7.67
N VAL A 259 1.24 12.34 -6.35
CA VAL A 259 2.50 11.99 -5.68
C VAL A 259 2.26 10.79 -4.76
N CYS A 260 3.00 9.71 -5.00
CA CYS A 260 3.08 8.56 -4.10
C CYS A 260 4.30 8.73 -3.20
N PHE A 261 4.10 8.91 -1.89
CA PHE A 261 5.16 9.10 -0.92
C PHE A 261 5.53 7.78 -0.24
N ALA A 262 6.79 7.36 -0.36
CA ALA A 262 7.27 6.06 0.13
C ALA A 262 8.31 6.23 1.25
N PRO A 263 7.90 6.25 2.53
CA PRO A 263 8.81 6.40 3.67
C PRO A 263 9.56 5.10 3.99
N PHE A 264 10.40 4.62 3.08
CA PHE A 264 11.02 3.30 3.13
C PHE A 264 11.86 3.02 4.39
N LEU A 265 12.62 4.01 4.86
CA LEU A 265 13.52 3.86 6.03
C LEU A 265 12.81 4.06 7.37
N ARG A 266 11.47 4.13 7.37
CA ARG A 266 10.67 4.38 8.57
C ARG A 266 10.77 3.24 9.59
N CYS A 267 10.37 3.59 10.80
CA CYS A 267 10.04 2.69 11.87
C CYS A 267 8.64 2.11 11.68
N LEU A 268 8.48 0.80 11.92
CA LEU A 268 7.18 0.13 11.97
C LEU A 268 6.59 0.05 13.39
N LYS A 269 7.37 0.38 14.43
CA LYS A 269 6.90 0.46 15.82
C LYS A 269 6.15 1.76 16.10
N HIS A 270 6.61 2.86 15.51
CA HIS A 270 6.11 4.21 15.80
C HIS A 270 5.27 4.76 14.63
N PRO A 271 4.25 5.60 14.91
CA PRO A 271 3.48 6.28 13.88
C PRO A 271 4.35 7.26 13.08
N LEU A 272 3.87 7.64 11.90
CA LEU A 272 4.54 8.61 11.02
C LEU A 272 4.20 10.05 11.42
N GLN A 273 4.32 10.45 12.68
CA GLN A 273 3.92 11.80 13.12
C GLN A 273 5.10 12.62 13.68
N PRO A 274 5.04 13.97 13.67
CA PRO A 274 6.12 14.82 14.16
C PRO A 274 6.41 14.70 15.66
N GLU A 275 5.41 14.36 16.48
CA GLU A 275 5.48 14.36 17.96
C GLU A 275 5.89 13.00 18.56
N VAL A 276 6.63 12.16 17.83
CA VAL A 276 7.09 10.86 18.33
C VAL A 276 8.59 10.84 18.63
N GLU A 277 8.99 10.20 19.73
CA GLU A 277 10.38 9.87 19.98
C GLU A 277 10.77 8.62 19.16
N CYS A 278 11.47 8.84 18.04
CA CYS A 278 11.91 7.77 17.16
C CYS A 278 13.36 7.98 16.72
N GLU A 279 14.19 6.95 16.88
CA GLU A 279 15.59 6.93 16.43
C GLU A 279 15.72 6.80 14.91
N ARG A 280 14.62 6.42 14.22
CA ARG A 280 14.54 6.32 12.76
C ARG A 280 13.86 7.56 12.16
N MET A 281 13.64 7.52 10.86
CA MET A 281 13.27 8.71 10.08
C MET A 281 11.79 9.11 10.14
N ASN A 282 10.98 8.60 11.08
CA ASN A 282 9.53 8.89 11.08
C ASN A 282 9.22 10.37 11.18
N VAL A 283 9.85 11.08 12.12
CA VAL A 283 9.66 12.52 12.29
C VAL A 283 10.13 13.28 11.05
N ALA A 284 11.24 12.84 10.43
CA ALA A 284 11.75 13.46 9.21
C ALA A 284 10.79 13.24 8.02
N TYR A 285 10.26 12.02 7.86
CA TYR A 285 9.29 11.71 6.84
C TYR A 285 7.94 12.40 7.06
N ALA A 286 7.49 12.52 8.31
CA ALA A 286 6.25 13.24 8.65
C ALA A 286 6.32 14.69 8.19
N ARG A 287 7.42 15.38 8.53
CA ARG A 287 7.69 16.75 8.09
C ARG A 287 7.85 16.86 6.58
N GLU A 288 8.44 15.86 5.94
CA GLU A 288 8.57 15.87 4.48
C GLU A 288 7.24 15.66 3.78
N PHE A 289 6.36 14.83 4.34
CA PHE A 289 5.01 14.64 3.83
C PHE A 289 4.22 15.95 3.88
N GLU A 290 4.30 16.69 4.99
CA GLU A 290 3.70 18.04 5.11
C GLU A 290 4.25 18.99 4.03
N ARG A 291 5.56 18.96 3.78
CA ARG A 291 6.19 19.75 2.70
C ARG A 291 5.73 19.33 1.30
N TRP A 292 5.53 18.03 1.07
CA TRP A 292 4.94 17.55 -0.18
C TRP A 292 3.50 18.02 -0.32
N ARG A 293 2.73 18.00 0.77
CA ARG A 293 1.36 18.50 0.77
C ARG A 293 1.29 19.97 0.41
N GLU A 294 2.22 20.80 0.92
CA GLU A 294 2.38 22.21 0.53
C GLU A 294 2.81 22.38 -0.95
N ALA A 295 3.56 21.42 -1.48
CA ALA A 295 4.12 21.48 -2.83
C ALA A 295 3.20 20.94 -3.94
N THR A 296 2.08 20.29 -3.61
CA THR A 296 1.14 19.76 -4.61
C THR A 296 -0.30 20.10 -4.26
N ALA A 297 -1.10 20.37 -5.29
CA ALA A 297 -2.57 20.48 -5.17
C ALA A 297 -3.29 19.24 -5.73
N ALA A 298 -2.55 18.31 -6.34
CA ALA A 298 -3.04 17.01 -6.80
C ALA A 298 -3.00 15.98 -5.65
N ASP A 299 -3.43 14.74 -5.92
CA ASP A 299 -3.49 13.69 -4.91
C ASP A 299 -2.09 13.41 -4.34
N LEU A 300 -1.96 13.36 -3.01
CA LEU A 300 -0.78 12.93 -2.29
C LEU A 300 -1.16 11.71 -1.44
N TYR A 301 -0.56 10.57 -1.75
CA TYR A 301 -0.92 9.30 -1.12
C TYR A 301 0.31 8.50 -0.70
N LEU A 302 0.14 7.56 0.22
CA LEU A 302 1.23 6.81 0.83
C LEU A 302 1.48 5.48 0.10
N PHE A 303 2.73 5.19 -0.25
CA PHE A 303 3.14 3.80 -0.48
C PHE A 303 3.45 3.13 0.86
N SER A 304 2.73 2.05 1.18
CA SER A 304 2.74 1.45 2.50
C SER A 304 3.14 -0.01 2.49
N TYR A 305 3.93 -0.38 3.50
CA TYR A 305 4.46 -1.73 3.73
C TYR A 305 3.90 -2.37 5.02
N LEU A 306 2.76 -1.88 5.49
CA LEU A 306 2.19 -2.23 6.80
C LEU A 306 1.39 -3.53 6.80
N SER A 307 1.29 -4.21 5.65
CA SER A 307 1.05 -5.66 5.63
C SER A 307 2.30 -6.48 5.98
N GLN A 308 3.41 -5.82 6.35
CA GLN A 308 4.63 -6.42 6.90
C GLN A 308 5.28 -7.47 5.99
N ILE A 309 5.29 -7.22 4.69
CA ILE A 309 5.93 -8.08 3.71
C ILE A 309 7.39 -8.42 4.05
N HIS A 310 7.85 -9.58 3.61
CA HIS A 310 9.18 -10.17 3.91
C HIS A 310 9.54 -10.29 5.39
N THR A 311 8.55 -10.27 6.29
CA THR A 311 8.78 -10.65 7.68
C THR A 311 8.65 -12.16 7.90
N LEU A 312 8.54 -12.96 6.84
CA LEU A 312 8.41 -14.42 6.86
C LEU A 312 7.20 -14.88 7.68
N SER A 313 6.09 -14.13 7.58
CA SER A 313 4.89 -14.31 8.40
C SER A 313 5.15 -14.31 9.92
N LEU A 314 6.29 -13.80 10.39
CA LEU A 314 6.57 -13.70 11.82
C LEU A 314 5.71 -12.56 12.41
N PRO A 315 4.97 -12.81 13.50
CA PRO A 315 3.99 -11.84 14.01
C PRO A 315 4.68 -10.62 14.63
N TYR A 316 4.32 -9.42 14.17
CA TYR A 316 4.75 -8.15 14.75
C TYR A 316 3.53 -7.23 14.95
N PRO A 317 2.80 -7.34 16.07
CA PRO A 317 1.48 -6.70 16.21
C PRO A 317 1.55 -5.16 16.27
N ILE A 318 0.98 -4.48 15.26
CA ILE A 318 1.08 -3.01 15.10
C ILE A 318 -0.25 -2.25 15.18
N HIS A 319 -1.34 -2.91 15.59
CA HIS A 319 -2.71 -2.37 15.51
C HIS A 319 -2.90 -0.99 16.18
N GLU A 320 -2.34 -0.77 17.37
CA GLU A 320 -2.43 0.54 18.04
C GLU A 320 -1.67 1.63 17.27
N MET A 321 -0.47 1.33 16.76
CA MET A 321 0.30 2.24 15.92
C MET A 321 -0.46 2.59 14.64
N LEU A 322 -1.17 1.63 14.04
CA LEU A 322 -1.99 1.88 12.84
C LEU A 322 -3.03 2.98 13.07
N ARG A 323 -3.69 2.99 14.23
CA ARG A 323 -4.67 4.05 14.57
C ARG A 323 -4.04 5.44 14.55
N GLU A 324 -2.98 5.61 15.33
CA GLU A 324 -2.28 6.90 15.43
C GLU A 324 -1.73 7.34 14.07
N ASN A 325 -1.20 6.38 13.30
CA ASN A 325 -0.66 6.63 11.99
C ASN A 325 -1.73 7.08 10.97
N TRP A 326 -2.90 6.44 10.93
CA TRP A 326 -3.96 6.83 9.99
C TRP A 326 -4.65 8.13 10.37
N ARG A 327 -4.84 8.39 11.67
CA ARG A 327 -5.36 9.67 12.14
C ARG A 327 -4.47 10.82 11.70
N TRP A 328 -3.17 10.73 11.97
CA TRP A 328 -2.23 11.76 11.55
C TRP A 328 -2.17 11.90 10.02
N LEU A 329 -2.17 10.80 9.26
CA LEU A 329 -2.18 10.88 7.79
C LEU A 329 -3.41 11.63 7.26
N ALA A 330 -4.59 11.35 7.82
CA ALA A 330 -5.81 12.07 7.46
C ALA A 330 -5.69 13.57 7.78
N ASP A 331 -5.22 13.92 8.98
CA ASP A 331 -5.00 15.31 9.40
C ASP A 331 -3.96 16.04 8.54
N ALA A 332 -2.93 15.33 8.09
CA ALA A 332 -1.87 15.85 7.22
C ALA A 332 -2.31 16.00 5.74
N GLY A 333 -3.56 15.69 5.41
CA GLY A 333 -4.09 15.83 4.04
C GLY A 333 -3.63 14.74 3.09
N CYS A 334 -3.46 13.51 3.59
CA CYS A 334 -3.20 12.32 2.78
C CYS A 334 -4.48 11.86 2.07
N ASP A 335 -4.44 11.84 0.74
CA ASP A 335 -5.56 11.44 -0.11
C ASP A 335 -5.75 9.91 -0.16
N GLY A 336 -4.78 9.13 0.31
CA GLY A 336 -4.93 7.70 0.51
C GLY A 336 -3.66 6.88 0.53
N PHE A 337 -3.74 5.62 0.09
CA PHE A 337 -2.60 4.70 0.12
C PHE A 337 -2.63 3.63 -0.97
N THR A 338 -1.44 3.11 -1.27
CA THR A 338 -1.20 1.84 -1.96
C THR A 338 -0.48 0.91 -1.00
N MET A 339 -1.08 -0.24 -0.70
CA MET A 339 -0.52 -1.23 0.22
C MET A 339 0.02 -2.41 -0.55
N GLU A 340 1.32 -2.60 -0.46
CA GLU A 340 1.96 -3.82 -0.92
C GLU A 340 1.60 -4.98 0.01
N PHE A 341 1.21 -6.11 -0.56
CA PHE A 341 0.87 -7.30 0.21
C PHE A 341 1.25 -8.60 -0.51
N VAL A 342 1.27 -9.70 0.25
CA VAL A 342 1.51 -11.05 -0.23
C VAL A 342 0.31 -11.91 0.18
N PRO A 343 -0.46 -12.48 -0.78
CA PRO A 343 -1.64 -13.33 -0.50
C PRO A 343 -1.38 -14.42 0.54
N GLU A 344 -0.23 -15.07 0.47
CA GLU A 344 0.15 -16.20 1.33
C GLU A 344 0.38 -15.79 2.79
N GLU A 345 0.69 -14.51 3.06
CA GLU A 345 0.92 -14.01 4.42
C GLU A 345 -0.35 -13.47 5.08
N TRP A 346 -1.52 -13.65 4.45
CA TRP A 346 -2.81 -13.17 4.99
C TRP A 346 -3.10 -13.69 6.39
N GLY A 347 -2.72 -14.92 6.71
CA GLY A 347 -2.92 -15.50 8.04
C GLY A 347 -2.27 -14.67 9.16
N ALA A 348 -1.08 -14.11 8.90
CA ALA A 348 -0.35 -13.29 9.87
C ALA A 348 -0.79 -11.82 9.84
N PHE A 349 -1.07 -11.27 8.65
CA PHE A 349 -1.21 -9.81 8.47
C PHE A 349 -2.57 -9.34 7.93
N GLY A 350 -3.51 -10.26 7.67
CA GLY A 350 -4.87 -9.91 7.20
C GLY A 350 -5.61 -9.00 8.18
N ALA A 351 -5.37 -9.12 9.48
CA ALA A 351 -5.89 -8.20 10.49
C ALA A 351 -5.38 -6.76 10.31
N ASN A 352 -4.13 -6.58 9.88
CA ASN A 352 -3.59 -5.25 9.57
C ASN A 352 -4.33 -4.67 8.36
N LEU A 353 -4.54 -5.46 7.30
CA LEU A 353 -5.23 -5.03 6.09
C LEU A 353 -6.70 -4.65 6.35
N GLU A 354 -7.40 -5.45 7.15
CA GLU A 354 -8.79 -5.18 7.55
C GLU A 354 -8.89 -3.90 8.40
N LEU A 355 -7.97 -3.72 9.36
CA LEU A 355 -7.92 -2.50 10.18
C LEU A 355 -7.61 -1.27 9.32
N ILE A 356 -6.68 -1.38 8.39
CA ILE A 356 -6.30 -0.28 7.48
C ILE A 356 -7.46 0.10 6.58
N ALA A 357 -8.19 -0.88 6.04
CA ALA A 357 -9.41 -0.65 5.25
C ALA A 357 -10.43 0.17 6.05
N ARG A 358 -10.63 -0.19 7.32
CA ARG A 358 -11.55 0.50 8.23
C ARG A 358 -11.07 1.90 8.59
N LEU A 359 -9.81 2.07 8.96
CA LEU A 359 -9.21 3.37 9.31
C LEU A 359 -9.18 4.35 8.13
N ALA A 360 -9.12 3.86 6.90
CA ALA A 360 -9.21 4.70 5.70
C ALA A 360 -10.60 5.31 5.47
N TRP A 361 -11.63 4.75 6.12
CA TRP A 361 -12.96 5.33 6.19
C TRP A 361 -13.17 6.12 7.47
N GLU A 362 -12.77 5.56 8.61
CA GLU A 362 -13.00 6.10 9.95
C GLU A 362 -11.69 6.07 10.77
N PRO A 363 -10.84 7.11 10.64
CA PRO A 363 -9.57 7.20 11.37
C PRO A 363 -9.72 7.18 12.90
N GLU A 364 -10.90 7.53 13.42
CA GLU A 364 -11.17 7.55 14.87
C GLU A 364 -11.63 6.20 15.42
N THR A 365 -11.62 5.13 14.61
CA THR A 365 -12.02 3.77 15.02
C THR A 365 -11.42 3.38 16.37
N ASP A 366 -12.27 2.92 17.29
CA ASP A 366 -11.86 2.30 18.56
C ASP A 366 -11.23 0.93 18.26
N VAL A 367 -9.90 0.91 18.14
CA VAL A 367 -9.13 -0.29 17.81
C VAL A 367 -9.28 -1.40 18.85
N PRO A 368 -9.17 -1.15 20.17
CA PRO A 368 -9.46 -2.17 21.17
C PRO A 368 -10.84 -2.82 21.03
N ALA A 369 -11.89 -2.02 20.82
CA ALA A 369 -13.25 -2.53 20.64
C ALA A 369 -13.39 -3.34 19.33
N TRP A 370 -12.83 -2.82 18.23
CA TRP A 370 -12.84 -3.51 16.95
C TRP A 370 -12.09 -4.85 17.01
N LEU A 371 -10.92 -4.89 17.65
CA LEU A 371 -10.15 -6.11 17.84
C LEU A 371 -10.93 -7.15 18.65
N ALA A 372 -11.63 -6.74 19.70
CA ALA A 372 -12.46 -7.65 20.49
C ALA A 372 -13.63 -8.23 19.66
N GLU A 373 -14.31 -7.39 18.87
CA GLU A 373 -15.39 -7.82 17.98
C GLU A 373 -14.88 -8.79 16.90
N ARG A 374 -13.77 -8.44 16.26
CA ARG A 374 -13.12 -9.27 15.25
C ARG A 374 -12.67 -10.60 15.82
N ASP A 375 -12.03 -10.59 16.99
CA ASP A 375 -11.55 -11.81 17.62
C ASP A 375 -12.72 -12.73 18.00
N GLU A 376 -13.86 -12.19 18.44
CA GLU A 376 -15.08 -12.97 18.67
C GLU A 376 -15.59 -13.59 17.37
N ALA A 377 -15.63 -12.81 16.28
CA ALA A 377 -16.07 -13.29 14.98
C ALA A 377 -15.18 -14.40 14.40
N VAL A 378 -13.86 -14.27 14.55
CA VAL A 378 -12.86 -15.20 14.00
C VAL A 378 -12.67 -16.41 14.91
N TYR A 379 -12.51 -16.20 16.22
CA TYR A 379 -12.05 -17.21 17.17
C TYR A 379 -13.12 -17.67 18.18
N GLY A 380 -14.28 -17.02 18.23
CA GLY A 380 -15.41 -17.39 19.09
C GLY A 380 -14.99 -17.59 20.55
N PRO A 381 -15.21 -18.75 21.18
CA PRO A 381 -14.82 -19.00 22.57
C PRO A 381 -13.34 -18.74 22.90
N ALA A 382 -12.46 -18.73 21.90
CA ALA A 382 -11.03 -18.47 22.07
C ALA A 382 -10.63 -16.99 21.99
N ALA A 383 -11.56 -16.09 21.64
CA ALA A 383 -11.31 -14.68 21.36
C ALA A 383 -10.49 -13.96 22.44
N ALA A 384 -10.93 -14.06 23.70
CA ALA A 384 -10.25 -13.42 24.82
C ALA A 384 -8.79 -13.89 24.97
N GLN A 385 -8.52 -15.17 24.72
CA GLN A 385 -7.18 -15.75 24.84
C GLN A 385 -6.28 -15.38 23.65
N ILE A 386 -6.85 -15.25 22.45
CA ILE A 386 -6.11 -14.71 21.28
C ILE A 386 -5.78 -13.22 21.48
N GLY A 387 -6.72 -12.43 22.02
CA GLY A 387 -6.46 -11.05 22.39
C GLY A 387 -5.33 -10.93 23.42
N GLU A 388 -5.31 -11.81 24.42
CA GLU A 388 -4.19 -11.90 25.38
C GLU A 388 -2.87 -12.27 24.68
N TYR A 389 -2.85 -13.33 23.86
CA TYR A 389 -1.68 -13.73 23.09
C TYR A 389 -1.09 -12.57 22.28
N ARG A 390 -1.93 -11.85 21.54
CA ARG A 390 -1.52 -10.70 20.72
C ARG A 390 -0.93 -9.57 21.57
N ARG A 391 -1.55 -9.21 22.70
CA ARG A 391 -1.00 -8.18 23.60
C ARG A 391 0.36 -8.60 24.17
N ARG A 392 0.51 -9.85 24.60
CA ARG A 392 1.80 -10.36 25.11
C ARG A 392 2.89 -10.33 24.05
N LEU A 393 2.55 -10.67 22.81
CA LEU A 393 3.48 -10.51 21.69
C LEU A 393 3.85 -9.04 21.46
N ALA A 394 2.91 -8.11 21.54
CA ALA A 394 3.20 -6.68 21.39
C ALA A 394 4.12 -6.16 22.51
N GLU A 395 3.82 -6.49 23.77
CA GLU A 395 4.64 -6.16 24.95
C GLU A 395 6.09 -6.61 24.75
N VAL A 396 6.27 -7.87 24.30
CA VAL A 396 7.60 -8.46 24.09
C VAL A 396 8.22 -7.91 22.82
N LEU A 397 7.65 -8.09 21.65
CA LEU A 397 8.33 -7.89 20.36
C LEU A 397 8.36 -6.42 19.92
N VAL A 398 7.36 -5.63 20.30
CA VAL A 398 7.15 -4.26 19.81
C VAL A 398 7.53 -3.23 20.87
N GLU A 399 6.83 -3.21 22.01
CA GLU A 399 6.96 -2.16 23.03
C GLU A 399 8.32 -2.19 23.72
N GLY A 400 8.76 -3.37 24.19
CA GLY A 400 10.06 -3.50 24.86
C GLY A 400 11.29 -3.42 23.95
N GLY A 401 11.12 -3.22 22.64
CA GLY A 401 12.17 -3.30 21.63
C GLY A 401 12.68 -1.95 21.11
N PRO A 402 13.85 -1.93 20.45
CA PRO A 402 14.32 -0.73 19.74
C PRO A 402 13.41 -0.41 18.55
N CYS A 403 13.65 0.74 17.90
CA CYS A 403 12.97 1.05 16.65
C CYS A 403 13.25 -0.03 15.58
N THR A 404 12.20 -0.65 15.04
CA THR A 404 12.32 -1.66 13.96
C THR A 404 12.13 -1.02 12.60
N GLY A 405 12.88 -1.47 11.60
CA GLY A 405 12.74 -1.00 10.22
C GLY A 405 11.85 -1.89 9.36
N HIS A 406 11.76 -1.51 8.10
CA HIS A 406 11.30 -2.44 7.08
C HIS A 406 12.24 -3.65 7.00
N TYR A 407 11.69 -4.86 6.89
CA TYR A 407 12.41 -6.14 6.81
C TYR A 407 13.36 -6.47 7.97
N ASP A 408 13.34 -5.70 9.05
CA ASP A 408 14.21 -5.96 10.19
C ASP A 408 13.64 -7.13 10.98
N LEU A 409 14.29 -8.30 10.88
CA LEU A 409 13.92 -9.51 11.64
C LEU A 409 14.64 -9.61 12.99
N THR A 410 15.43 -8.61 13.39
CA THR A 410 16.21 -8.69 14.64
C THR A 410 15.32 -8.69 15.88
N TRP A 411 14.10 -8.15 15.79
CA TRP A 411 13.11 -8.25 16.86
C TRP A 411 12.78 -9.70 17.23
N ALA A 412 12.88 -10.64 16.28
CA ALA A 412 12.62 -12.06 16.53
C ALA A 412 13.66 -12.70 17.44
N ARG A 413 14.88 -12.13 17.55
CA ARG A 413 15.90 -12.60 18.51
C ARG A 413 15.50 -12.41 19.97
N ARG A 414 14.47 -11.61 20.23
CA ARG A 414 13.92 -11.35 21.56
C ARG A 414 12.90 -12.41 21.97
N ALA A 415 12.46 -13.25 21.03
CA ALA A 415 11.63 -14.40 21.30
C ALA A 415 12.47 -15.52 21.95
N ASP A 416 12.35 -15.69 23.25
CA ASP A 416 12.85 -16.85 23.99
C ASP A 416 11.73 -17.50 24.81
N GLU A 417 11.96 -18.71 25.32
CA GLU A 417 10.95 -19.43 26.10
C GLU A 417 10.42 -18.61 27.28
N ARG A 418 11.31 -17.85 27.95
CA ARG A 418 10.95 -17.08 29.14
C ARG A 418 10.06 -15.88 28.80
N THR A 419 10.38 -15.17 27.73
CA THR A 419 9.68 -13.97 27.26
C THR A 419 8.36 -14.33 26.58
N LEU A 420 8.32 -15.41 25.82
CA LEU A 420 7.10 -15.85 25.12
C LEU A 420 6.19 -16.74 25.97
N ARG A 421 6.60 -17.24 27.13
CA ARG A 421 5.81 -18.16 27.97
C ARG A 421 4.36 -17.73 28.13
N ALA A 422 4.13 -16.49 28.55
CA ALA A 422 2.78 -15.98 28.79
C ALA A 422 1.94 -15.92 27.50
N ALA A 423 2.54 -15.54 26.38
CA ALA A 423 1.88 -15.54 25.08
C ALA A 423 1.52 -16.98 24.67
N MET A 424 2.47 -17.91 24.75
CA MET A 424 2.26 -19.31 24.38
C MET A 424 1.25 -20.03 25.28
N GLU A 425 1.19 -19.71 26.57
CA GLU A 425 0.16 -20.21 27.48
C GLU A 425 -1.23 -19.70 27.12
N ALA A 426 -1.36 -18.41 26.78
CA ALA A 426 -2.63 -17.85 26.29
C ALA A 426 -3.07 -18.55 24.99
N LEU A 427 -2.16 -18.74 24.04
CA LEU A 427 -2.45 -19.47 22.80
C LEU A 427 -2.81 -20.95 23.07
N GLY A 428 -2.15 -21.61 24.03
CA GLY A 428 -2.51 -22.96 24.46
C GLY A 428 -3.94 -23.05 25.02
N ARG A 429 -4.35 -22.08 25.85
CA ARG A 429 -5.73 -21.97 26.36
C ARG A 429 -6.72 -21.68 25.22
N ALA A 430 -6.35 -20.82 24.28
CA ALA A 430 -7.15 -20.50 23.11
C ALA A 430 -7.51 -21.76 22.32
N ARG A 431 -6.55 -22.66 22.08
CA ARG A 431 -6.79 -23.93 21.36
C ARG A 431 -7.81 -24.83 22.05
N VAL A 432 -7.71 -24.96 23.37
CA VAL A 432 -8.66 -25.76 24.17
C VAL A 432 -10.07 -25.18 24.07
N LEU A 433 -10.19 -23.84 24.17
CA LEU A 433 -11.50 -23.17 24.08
C LEU A 433 -12.07 -23.24 22.66
N ALA A 434 -11.25 -23.06 21.62
CA ALA A 434 -11.70 -23.09 20.24
C ALA A 434 -12.31 -24.45 19.85
N ALA A 435 -11.82 -25.54 20.45
CA ALA A 435 -12.38 -26.88 20.26
C ALA A 435 -13.81 -27.04 20.83
N THR A 436 -14.28 -26.12 21.67
CA THR A 436 -15.66 -26.10 22.18
C THR A 436 -16.63 -25.32 21.29
N GLY A 437 -16.11 -24.58 20.31
CA GLY A 437 -16.89 -23.77 19.38
C GLY A 437 -17.14 -24.47 18.04
N GLU A 438 -17.59 -23.68 17.07
CA GLU A 438 -17.72 -24.14 15.68
C GLU A 438 -16.37 -24.48 15.06
N LYS A 439 -16.36 -25.42 14.10
CA LYS A 439 -15.14 -25.88 13.41
C LYS A 439 -14.28 -24.74 12.85
N ARG A 440 -14.91 -23.67 12.35
CA ARG A 440 -14.20 -22.50 11.81
C ARG A 440 -13.32 -21.79 12.85
N HIS A 441 -13.79 -21.68 14.10
CA HIS A 441 -13.05 -21.04 15.17
C HIS A 441 -11.81 -21.85 15.57
N TRP A 442 -11.95 -23.18 15.59
CA TRP A 442 -10.82 -24.09 15.80
C TRP A 442 -9.79 -23.97 14.67
N GLN A 443 -10.22 -24.00 13.39
CA GLN A 443 -9.31 -23.84 12.25
C GLN A 443 -8.56 -22.50 12.26
N ALA A 444 -9.26 -21.40 12.56
CA ALA A 444 -8.64 -20.09 12.67
C ALA A 444 -7.63 -20.02 13.83
N THR A 445 -7.95 -20.63 14.98
CA THR A 445 -7.06 -20.69 16.14
C THR A 445 -5.80 -21.53 15.87
N GLU A 446 -5.91 -22.63 15.13
CA GLU A 446 -4.75 -23.43 14.71
C GLU A 446 -3.86 -22.66 13.72
N GLN A 447 -4.42 -21.81 12.87
CA GLN A 447 -3.62 -20.97 11.95
C GLN A 447 -2.89 -19.83 12.67
N ALA A 448 -3.44 -19.33 13.79
CA ALA A 448 -2.74 -18.38 14.66
C ALA A 448 -1.51 -19.02 15.35
N TRP A 449 -1.44 -20.35 15.39
CA TRP A 449 -0.27 -21.09 15.83
C TRP A 449 0.79 -21.10 14.72
N VAL A 450 1.57 -20.03 14.64
CA VAL A 450 2.87 -20.11 13.97
C VAL A 450 3.77 -20.93 14.87
N GLY A 451 3.93 -22.22 14.52
CA GLY A 451 4.87 -23.09 15.20
C GLY A 451 6.28 -22.53 15.05
N LEU A 452 6.77 -21.81 16.06
CA LEU A 452 8.20 -21.76 16.35
C LEU A 452 8.57 -23.19 16.75
N GLY A 453 8.83 -24.04 15.75
CA GLY A 453 9.42 -25.35 15.97
C GLY A 453 10.72 -25.14 16.73
N LEU A 454 10.75 -25.62 17.98
CA LEU A 454 11.95 -25.76 18.80
C LEU A 454 12.97 -26.66 18.12
#